data_AF-A0A0L6WJA5-F1
#
_entry.id   AF-A0A0L6WJA5-F1
#
_cell.length_a   1.000
_cell.length_b   1.000
_cell.length_c   1.000
_cell.angle_alpha   90.00
_cell.angle_beta   90.00
_cell.angle_gamma   90.00
#
_symmetry.space_group_name_H-M   'P 1'
#
loop_
_entity.id
_entity.type
_entity.pdbx_description
1 polymer ?
#
loop_
_entity_poly.entity_id
_entity_poly.type
_entity_poly.pdbx_seq_one_letter_code
_entity_poly.pdbx_strand_id
1 'polypeptide(L)'
;MSMNQKFTPLVAPGHTRPVTHLSFSGIQDDGTYLLVSSCKDGNPMLREWTGDWIGTFLGHKGAVWSTKLSLDASRAATGSADFTAKIWDTYTGSAIHSVVWIGDHTGVTAGEDGKIKWWDLRTRNLTTSLTFPGPITSMEWSAPTQRLVVTSGHNVAFIPGLPNGNAVHTLTLPYSPSSASIHPILKDRFVTGNSGDEWVRVHGIDGEEREVLKGHHGPVHCVEFSPDGEMYASGSGTIRLWQTTPGKTIAHLPAMSKHRRTLSRGSATSNPPRSPSPPTLTYHHPPLLPIHTSALVESVAGGAHYSGAKFDNQSPLKRRRSSQDYGENHRQLKPEHRRVLNDLRELYECRPTVDIFERTWSPDAVFEDPISLCRGYNEYTAHWFAMSKIYSESKILSMRVMSSTHSPNRLVFSLSRQYSYRFLKRKKIIDSIIIVDLDDNDKIIKLVNQWSGKDLPNWRGAHLLRVINARVVPCLIRTPKPS
;
A
#
# COMPACT_ATOMS: atom_id res chain seq x y z
N MET A 1 -11.11 -24.00 -48.44
CA MET A 1 -11.28 -22.61 -47.94
C MET A 1 -10.61 -22.54 -46.57
N SER A 2 -9.45 -21.88 -46.49
CA SER A 2 -8.80 -21.56 -45.20
C SER A 2 -9.68 -20.54 -44.49
N MET A 3 -10.27 -20.90 -43.34
CA MET A 3 -10.93 -19.93 -42.48
C MET A 3 -9.84 -19.01 -41.94
N ASN A 4 -9.80 -17.79 -42.47
CA ASN A 4 -8.92 -16.74 -41.98
C ASN A 4 -9.44 -16.31 -40.60
N GLN A 5 -9.01 -17.00 -39.52
CA GLN A 5 -9.35 -16.64 -38.15
C GLN A 5 -8.73 -15.26 -37.86
N LYS A 6 -9.58 -14.24 -37.78
CA LYS A 6 -9.18 -12.92 -37.29
C LYS A 6 -9.02 -13.01 -35.77
N PHE A 7 -7.80 -12.88 -35.30
CA PHE A 7 -7.49 -12.77 -33.88
C PHE A 7 -7.63 -11.32 -33.43
N THR A 8 -8.74 -10.99 -32.78
CA THR A 8 -8.92 -9.68 -32.14
C THR A 8 -8.34 -9.73 -30.74
N PRO A 9 -7.26 -8.98 -30.42
CA PRO A 9 -6.67 -9.00 -29.09
C PRO A 9 -7.56 -8.27 -28.09
N LEU A 10 -7.63 -8.80 -26.88
CA LEU A 10 -8.24 -8.09 -25.75
C LEU A 10 -7.23 -7.10 -25.17
N VAL A 11 -7.61 -5.83 -25.07
CA VAL A 11 -6.73 -4.75 -24.59
C VAL A 11 -7.03 -4.48 -23.12
N ALA A 12 -6.01 -4.66 -22.26
CA ALA A 12 -6.10 -4.45 -20.82
C ALA A 12 -5.33 -3.18 -20.40
N PRO A 13 -5.95 -1.99 -20.37
CA PRO A 13 -5.27 -0.73 -20.07
C PRO A 13 -4.98 -0.57 -18.58
N GLY A 14 -4.01 0.29 -18.22
CA GLY A 14 -3.79 0.72 -16.84
C GLY A 14 -2.33 1.05 -16.50
N HIS A 15 -1.37 0.29 -17.01
CA HIS A 15 0.05 0.59 -16.79
C HIS A 15 0.48 1.84 -17.53
N THR A 16 1.32 2.66 -16.89
CA THR A 16 1.82 3.92 -17.45
C THR A 16 3.22 3.78 -18.05
N ARG A 17 3.82 2.60 -17.92
CA ARG A 17 5.15 2.24 -18.43
C ARG A 17 5.14 0.82 -19.00
N PRO A 18 6.24 0.35 -19.62
CA PRO A 18 6.31 -1.00 -20.14
C PRO A 18 6.09 -2.07 -19.06
N VAL A 19 5.23 -3.03 -19.38
CA VAL A 19 5.02 -4.26 -18.60
C VAL A 19 6.23 -5.16 -18.79
N THR A 20 6.82 -5.63 -17.69
CA THR A 20 8.05 -6.43 -17.72
C THR A 20 7.78 -7.93 -17.56
N HIS A 21 6.67 -8.30 -16.92
CA HIS A 21 6.33 -9.68 -16.65
C HIS A 21 4.82 -9.86 -16.47
N LEU A 22 4.31 -11.03 -16.83
CA LEU A 22 2.93 -11.44 -16.71
C LEU A 22 2.87 -12.85 -16.09
N SER A 23 1.89 -13.12 -15.23
CA SER A 23 1.64 -14.47 -14.74
C SER A 23 0.14 -14.69 -14.54
N PHE A 24 -0.38 -15.75 -15.16
CA PHE A 24 -1.71 -16.25 -14.84
C PHE A 24 -1.70 -17.03 -13.53
N SER A 25 -2.87 -17.12 -12.88
CA SER A 25 -3.16 -18.11 -11.83
C SER A 25 -3.45 -19.48 -12.43
N GLY A 26 -3.63 -20.49 -11.58
CA GLY A 26 -4.37 -21.69 -11.96
C GLY A 26 -5.83 -21.37 -12.29
N ILE A 27 -6.51 -22.31 -12.95
CA ILE A 27 -7.97 -22.25 -13.14
C ILE A 27 -8.61 -22.42 -11.76
N GLN A 28 -9.47 -21.47 -11.40
CA GLN A 28 -10.23 -21.47 -10.15
C GLN A 28 -11.41 -22.47 -10.21
N ASP A 29 -12.02 -22.75 -9.07
CA ASP A 29 -13.12 -23.73 -8.98
C ASP A 29 -14.35 -23.35 -9.83
N ASP A 30 -14.52 -22.08 -10.14
CA ASP A 30 -15.57 -21.55 -11.02
C ASP A 30 -15.23 -21.58 -12.52
N GLY A 31 -14.05 -22.10 -12.87
CA GLY A 31 -13.54 -22.16 -14.25
C GLY A 31 -12.88 -20.87 -14.74
N THR A 32 -12.79 -19.83 -13.90
CA THR A 32 -12.14 -18.56 -14.25
C THR A 32 -10.64 -18.58 -13.88
N TYR A 33 -9.91 -17.53 -14.23
CA TYR A 33 -8.51 -17.36 -13.84
C TYR A 33 -8.19 -15.87 -13.66
N LEU A 34 -7.08 -15.59 -12.97
CA LEU A 34 -6.58 -14.25 -12.74
C LEU A 34 -5.27 -14.05 -13.48
N LEU A 35 -4.95 -12.78 -13.73
CA LEU A 35 -3.70 -12.35 -14.34
C LEU A 35 -3.04 -11.31 -13.44
N VAL A 36 -1.79 -11.52 -13.08
CA VAL A 36 -0.94 -10.49 -12.47
C VAL A 36 0.07 -9.96 -13.47
N SER A 37 0.32 -8.66 -13.42
CA SER A 37 1.21 -7.94 -14.32
C SER A 37 2.21 -7.09 -13.54
N SER A 38 3.49 -7.16 -13.92
CA SER A 38 4.58 -6.32 -13.40
C SER A 38 4.88 -5.18 -14.35
N CYS A 39 5.23 -4.01 -13.82
CA CYS A 39 5.51 -2.86 -14.64
C CYS A 39 6.63 -1.98 -14.09
N LYS A 40 7.32 -1.31 -15.01
CA LYS A 40 8.32 -0.29 -14.70
C LYS A 40 7.76 0.96 -14.01
N ASP A 41 6.44 1.10 -13.92
CA ASP A 41 5.77 2.17 -13.14
C ASP A 41 5.79 1.89 -11.62
N GLY A 42 6.25 0.71 -11.20
CA GLY A 42 6.31 0.32 -9.80
C GLY A 42 5.00 -0.18 -9.21
N ASN A 43 3.96 -0.36 -10.04
CA ASN A 43 2.61 -0.68 -9.59
C ASN A 43 2.09 -1.94 -10.28
N PRO A 44 2.40 -3.14 -9.75
CA PRO A 44 1.88 -4.38 -10.30
C PRO A 44 0.35 -4.43 -10.22
N MET A 45 -0.31 -4.99 -11.22
CA MET A 45 -1.78 -5.03 -11.29
C MET A 45 -2.30 -6.46 -11.36
N LEU A 46 -3.39 -6.71 -10.62
CA LEU A 46 -4.19 -7.92 -10.68
C LEU A 46 -5.43 -7.68 -11.55
N ARG A 47 -5.76 -8.66 -12.39
CA ARG A 47 -6.82 -8.61 -13.39
C ARG A 47 -7.62 -9.89 -13.43
N GLU A 48 -8.86 -9.78 -13.89
CA GLU A 48 -9.73 -10.90 -14.19
C GLU A 48 -9.34 -11.53 -15.55
N TRP A 49 -9.80 -12.75 -15.82
CA TRP A 49 -9.64 -13.46 -17.10
C TRP A 49 -10.16 -12.67 -18.31
N THR A 50 -11.10 -11.73 -18.11
CA THR A 50 -11.58 -10.78 -19.12
C THR A 50 -10.61 -9.63 -19.40
N GLY A 51 -9.50 -9.53 -18.66
CA GLY A 51 -8.54 -8.42 -18.71
C GLY A 51 -8.94 -7.20 -17.89
N ASP A 52 -10.13 -7.22 -17.28
CA ASP A 52 -10.63 -6.17 -16.41
C ASP A 52 -9.76 -6.01 -15.16
N TRP A 53 -9.62 -4.76 -14.72
CA TRP A 53 -8.78 -4.42 -13.59
C TRP A 53 -9.47 -4.75 -12.27
N ILE A 54 -8.84 -5.61 -11.45
CA ILE A 54 -9.31 -5.95 -10.09
C ILE A 54 -8.65 -5.04 -9.06
N GLY A 55 -7.33 -4.85 -9.16
CA GLY A 55 -6.59 -4.09 -8.16
C GLY A 55 -5.14 -3.85 -8.52
N THR A 56 -4.53 -2.93 -7.80
CA THR A 56 -3.12 -2.55 -7.96
C THR A 56 -2.40 -2.76 -6.65
N PHE A 57 -1.26 -3.45 -6.68
CA PHE A 57 -0.38 -3.65 -5.53
C PHE A 57 0.48 -2.41 -5.32
N LEU A 58 0.08 -1.57 -4.35
CA LEU A 58 0.72 -0.30 -4.05
C LEU A 58 1.76 -0.45 -2.94
N GLY A 59 3.00 -0.04 -3.20
CA GLY A 59 4.05 -0.01 -2.16
C GLY A 59 5.48 -0.12 -2.66
N HIS A 60 5.71 -0.57 -3.90
CA HIS A 60 7.04 -0.53 -4.50
C HIS A 60 7.42 0.92 -4.87
N LYS A 61 8.70 1.26 -4.68
CA LYS A 61 9.27 2.58 -4.97
C LYS A 61 10.09 2.61 -6.27
N GLY A 62 10.21 1.46 -6.93
CA GLY A 62 10.99 1.26 -8.15
C GLY A 62 10.27 0.34 -9.12
N ALA A 63 10.85 0.15 -10.30
CA ALA A 63 10.30 -0.72 -11.34
C ALA A 63 10.13 -2.16 -10.82
N VAL A 64 8.93 -2.72 -10.94
CA VAL A 64 8.72 -4.13 -10.63
C VAL A 64 9.08 -4.95 -11.85
N TRP A 65 9.98 -5.91 -11.68
CA TRP A 65 10.51 -6.71 -12.77
C TRP A 65 9.79 -8.05 -12.91
N SER A 66 9.34 -8.64 -11.80
CA SER A 66 8.73 -9.97 -11.79
C SER A 66 7.56 -10.05 -10.81
N THR A 67 6.56 -10.85 -11.19
CA THR A 67 5.34 -11.13 -10.42
C THR A 67 4.93 -12.59 -10.57
N LYS A 68 4.45 -13.19 -9.48
CA LYS A 68 3.84 -14.53 -9.48
C LYS A 68 2.61 -14.56 -8.57
N LEU A 69 1.60 -15.33 -8.95
CA LEU A 69 0.48 -15.69 -8.08
C LEU A 69 0.74 -17.04 -7.41
N SER A 70 0.20 -17.22 -6.21
CA SER A 70 0.10 -18.54 -5.58
C SER A 70 -0.87 -19.45 -6.36
N LEU A 71 -0.80 -20.76 -6.13
CA LEU A 71 -1.60 -21.75 -6.86
C LEU A 71 -3.11 -21.50 -6.69
N ASP A 72 -3.51 -21.11 -5.48
CA ASP A 72 -4.87 -20.76 -5.08
C ASP A 72 -5.23 -19.28 -5.37
N ALA A 73 -4.31 -18.53 -6.00
CA ALA A 73 -4.42 -17.10 -6.27
C ALA A 73 -4.71 -16.19 -5.07
N SER A 74 -4.58 -16.69 -3.83
CA SER A 74 -4.81 -15.91 -2.59
C SER A 74 -3.66 -14.96 -2.27
N ARG A 75 -2.49 -15.17 -2.88
CA ARG A 75 -1.27 -14.38 -2.66
C ARG A 75 -0.60 -14.02 -3.98
N ALA A 76 0.08 -12.87 -3.98
CA ALA A 76 1.00 -12.49 -5.05
C ALA A 76 2.39 -12.22 -4.48
N ALA A 77 3.44 -12.55 -5.23
CA ALA A 77 4.82 -12.19 -4.94
C ALA A 77 5.34 -11.26 -6.03
N THR A 78 6.05 -10.19 -5.64
CA THR A 78 6.63 -9.20 -6.55
C THR A 78 8.10 -8.98 -6.24
N GLY A 79 8.93 -8.74 -7.26
CA GLY A 79 10.34 -8.36 -7.10
C GLY A 79 10.67 -7.07 -7.86
N SER A 80 11.32 -6.10 -7.21
CA SER A 80 11.44 -4.73 -7.70
C SER A 80 12.88 -4.17 -7.67
N ALA A 81 13.12 -3.17 -8.51
CA ALA A 81 14.35 -2.38 -8.57
C ALA A 81 14.56 -1.49 -7.34
N ASP A 82 13.58 -1.37 -6.45
CA ASP A 82 13.74 -0.75 -5.13
C ASP A 82 14.47 -1.64 -4.13
N PHE A 83 15.05 -2.75 -4.60
CA PHE A 83 15.77 -3.75 -3.82
C PHE A 83 14.89 -4.53 -2.83
N THR A 84 13.57 -4.55 -3.06
CA THR A 84 12.62 -5.30 -2.23
C THR A 84 11.86 -6.36 -3.02
N ALA A 85 11.47 -7.41 -2.31
CA ALA A 85 10.41 -8.32 -2.71
C ALA A 85 9.23 -8.16 -1.75
N LYS A 86 7.99 -8.21 -2.26
CA LYS A 86 6.78 -8.08 -1.44
C LYS A 86 5.84 -9.25 -1.69
N ILE A 87 5.19 -9.71 -0.62
CA ILE A 87 4.06 -10.63 -0.69
C ILE A 87 2.77 -9.83 -0.43
N TRP A 88 1.75 -10.10 -1.23
CA TRP A 88 0.48 -9.40 -1.20
C TRP A 88 -0.63 -10.38 -0.93
N ASP A 89 -1.64 -9.92 -0.20
CA ASP A 89 -2.94 -10.56 -0.17
C ASP A 89 -3.75 -10.06 -1.38
N THR A 90 -4.19 -10.96 -2.24
CA THR A 90 -4.85 -10.60 -3.52
C THR A 90 -6.28 -10.10 -3.34
N TYR A 91 -6.95 -10.49 -2.25
CA TYR A 91 -8.32 -10.06 -1.94
C TYR A 91 -8.36 -8.63 -1.42
N THR A 92 -7.40 -8.26 -0.57
CA THR A 92 -7.32 -6.95 0.07
C THR A 92 -6.42 -5.97 -0.68
N GLY A 93 -5.47 -6.47 -1.47
CA GLY A 93 -4.44 -5.68 -2.14
C GLY A 93 -3.34 -5.17 -1.20
N SER A 94 -3.41 -5.51 0.08
CA SER A 94 -2.45 -5.07 1.09
C SER A 94 -1.15 -5.87 1.01
N ALA A 95 -0.02 -5.17 1.10
CA ALA A 95 1.27 -5.83 1.30
C ALA A 95 1.34 -6.43 2.70
N ILE A 96 1.68 -7.71 2.75
CA ILE A 96 2.09 -8.40 3.96
C ILE A 96 3.54 -8.00 4.19
N HIS A 97 3.77 -7.23 5.24
CA HIS A 97 5.07 -6.61 5.52
C HIS A 97 5.96 -7.52 6.37
N SER A 98 5.39 -8.19 7.36
CA SER A 98 6.10 -9.16 8.19
C SER A 98 5.22 -10.39 8.42
N VAL A 99 5.87 -11.56 8.37
CA VAL A 99 5.27 -12.85 8.72
C VAL A 99 6.16 -13.49 9.77
N VAL A 100 5.55 -13.87 10.88
CA VAL A 100 6.23 -14.44 12.04
C VAL A 100 5.51 -15.69 12.49
N TRP A 101 6.25 -16.74 12.84
CA TRP A 101 5.67 -17.98 13.35
C TRP A 101 5.72 -17.99 14.87
N ILE A 102 4.59 -18.35 15.48
CA ILE A 102 4.47 -18.53 16.94
C ILE A 102 4.17 -20.01 17.19
N GLY A 103 5.22 -20.74 17.58
CA GLY A 103 5.18 -22.20 17.66
C GLY A 103 4.96 -22.86 16.29
N ASP A 104 4.49 -24.10 16.30
CA ASP A 104 4.50 -24.94 15.10
C ASP A 104 3.33 -24.67 14.13
N HIS A 105 2.24 -24.09 14.62
CA HIS A 105 0.97 -24.05 13.90
C HIS A 105 0.32 -22.67 13.82
N THR A 106 0.94 -21.65 14.40
CA THR A 106 0.37 -20.29 14.36
C THR A 106 1.26 -19.38 13.54
N GLY A 107 0.71 -18.80 12.48
CA GLY A 107 1.35 -17.74 11.72
C GLY A 107 0.76 -16.39 12.09
N VAL A 108 1.59 -15.36 12.17
CA VAL A 108 1.17 -13.98 12.45
C VAL A 108 1.63 -13.10 11.32
N THR A 109 0.71 -12.31 10.77
CA THR A 109 0.98 -11.40 9.65
C THR A 109 0.66 -9.98 10.05
N ALA A 110 1.52 -9.03 9.68
CA ALA A 110 1.28 -7.60 9.83
C ALA A 110 1.46 -6.88 8.49
N GLY A 111 0.69 -5.80 8.29
CA GLY A 111 0.70 -5.06 7.03
C GLY A 111 0.46 -3.56 7.17
N GLU A 112 0.42 -2.89 6.00
CA GLU A 112 0.16 -1.45 5.87
C GLU A 112 -1.27 -1.07 6.30
N ASP A 113 -2.17 -2.04 6.38
CA ASP A 113 -3.55 -1.87 6.86
C ASP A 113 -3.64 -1.63 8.39
N GLY A 114 -2.49 -1.63 9.08
CA GLY A 114 -2.40 -1.46 10.52
C GLY A 114 -2.96 -2.64 11.31
N LYS A 115 -3.21 -3.78 10.63
CA LYS A 115 -3.74 -4.97 11.27
C LYS A 115 -2.65 -6.01 11.47
N ILE A 116 -2.71 -6.65 12.63
CA ILE A 116 -1.97 -7.87 12.93
C ILE A 116 -2.98 -9.00 13.00
N LYS A 117 -2.73 -10.07 12.25
CA LYS A 117 -3.65 -11.19 12.08
C LYS A 117 -2.95 -12.49 12.47
N TRP A 118 -3.59 -13.27 13.33
CA TRP A 118 -3.14 -14.60 13.71
C TRP A 118 -3.90 -15.64 12.91
N TRP A 119 -3.18 -16.63 12.41
CA TRP A 119 -3.67 -17.67 11.53
C TRP A 119 -3.31 -19.01 12.12
N ASP A 120 -4.28 -19.90 12.23
CA ASP A 120 -4.01 -21.32 12.41
C ASP A 120 -3.62 -21.90 11.05
N LEU A 121 -2.35 -22.31 10.92
CA LEU A 121 -1.79 -22.83 9.67
C LEU A 121 -2.36 -24.20 9.28
N ARG A 122 -2.91 -24.93 10.26
CA ARG A 122 -3.47 -26.27 10.05
C ARG A 122 -4.86 -26.18 9.43
N THR A 123 -5.65 -25.19 9.85
CA THR A 123 -7.00 -24.92 9.31
C THR A 123 -7.00 -23.83 8.25
N ARG A 124 -5.91 -23.07 8.12
CA ARG A 124 -5.75 -21.88 7.27
C ARG A 124 -6.74 -20.76 7.58
N ASN A 125 -7.31 -20.76 8.78
CA ASN A 125 -8.31 -19.80 9.20
C ASN A 125 -7.70 -18.69 10.05
N LEU A 126 -8.27 -17.49 9.92
CA LEU A 126 -7.98 -16.38 10.81
C LEU A 126 -8.53 -16.69 12.20
N THR A 127 -7.66 -16.74 13.20
CA THR A 127 -8.05 -16.99 14.60
C THR A 127 -8.42 -15.68 15.29
N THR A 128 -7.59 -14.66 15.14
CA THR A 128 -7.82 -13.33 15.76
C THR A 128 -7.14 -12.22 14.98
N SER A 129 -7.51 -10.98 15.26
CA SER A 129 -6.84 -9.80 14.72
C SER A 129 -6.79 -8.64 15.73
N LEU A 130 -5.69 -7.90 15.70
CA LEU A 130 -5.50 -6.64 16.42
C LEU A 130 -5.35 -5.50 15.44
N THR A 131 -5.88 -4.33 15.78
CA THR A 131 -5.83 -3.13 14.92
C THR A 131 -5.05 -2.02 15.63
N PHE A 132 -4.09 -1.46 14.91
CA PHE A 132 -3.29 -0.31 15.31
C PHE A 132 -3.76 0.94 14.54
N PRO A 133 -3.53 2.16 15.09
CA PRO A 133 -3.95 3.40 14.45
C PRO A 133 -3.17 3.75 13.18
N GLY A 134 -2.04 3.07 12.93
CA GLY A 134 -1.17 3.30 11.79
C GLY A 134 -0.60 2.00 11.21
N PRO A 135 0.17 2.09 10.11
CA PRO A 135 0.79 0.94 9.49
C PRO A 135 1.82 0.30 10.42
N ILE A 136 1.92 -1.03 10.39
CA ILE A 136 2.93 -1.76 11.14
C ILE A 136 4.27 -1.64 10.41
N THR A 137 5.27 -1.04 11.07
CA THR A 137 6.59 -0.81 10.48
C THR A 137 7.51 -2.02 10.64
N SER A 138 7.42 -2.71 11.78
CA SER A 138 8.20 -3.91 12.09
C SER A 138 7.45 -4.79 13.10
N MET A 139 7.68 -6.11 13.03
CA MET A 139 7.06 -7.10 13.91
C MET A 139 8.02 -8.28 14.11
N GLU A 140 8.49 -8.49 15.33
CA GLU A 140 9.48 -9.50 15.74
C GLU A 140 8.91 -10.43 16.82
N TRP A 141 9.15 -11.74 16.73
CA TRP A 141 8.83 -12.68 17.81
C TRP A 141 10.05 -12.95 18.69
N SER A 142 9.88 -12.69 19.98
CA SER A 142 10.85 -13.05 20.99
C SER A 142 10.39 -14.32 21.72
N ALA A 143 10.85 -15.48 21.23
CA ALA A 143 10.53 -16.78 21.81
C ALA A 143 10.85 -16.89 23.31
N PRO A 144 11.99 -16.37 23.82
CA PRO A 144 12.30 -16.42 25.26
C PRO A 144 11.32 -15.63 26.13
N THR A 145 10.78 -14.53 25.58
CA THR A 145 9.80 -13.70 26.28
C THR A 145 8.35 -14.12 26.02
N GLN A 146 8.13 -14.96 25.00
CA GLN A 146 6.81 -15.31 24.46
C GLN A 146 5.99 -14.07 24.08
N ARG A 147 6.68 -13.04 23.57
CA ARG A 147 6.08 -11.77 23.15
C ARG A 147 6.47 -11.42 21.73
N LEU A 148 5.48 -10.89 21.02
CA LEU A 148 5.62 -10.22 19.75
C LEU A 148 5.89 -8.73 20.01
N VAL A 149 7.02 -8.24 19.53
CA VAL A 149 7.41 -6.84 19.58
C VAL A 149 7.00 -6.18 18.27
N VAL A 150 6.18 -5.14 18.36
CA VAL A 150 5.55 -4.49 17.20
C VAL A 150 5.83 -3.00 17.25
N THR A 151 6.20 -2.42 16.11
CA THR A 151 6.32 -0.98 15.95
C THR A 151 5.27 -0.46 14.98
N SER A 152 4.58 0.63 15.36
CA SER A 152 3.55 1.26 14.54
C SER A 152 3.48 2.76 14.85
N GLY A 153 3.82 3.61 13.87
CA GLY A 153 3.90 5.05 14.09
C GLY A 153 4.91 5.39 15.18
N HIS A 154 4.45 5.96 16.30
CA HIS A 154 5.26 6.28 17.48
C HIS A 154 5.23 5.20 18.56
N ASN A 155 4.49 4.12 18.33
CA ASN A 155 4.20 3.14 19.37
C ASN A 155 5.12 1.92 19.22
N VAL A 156 5.58 1.40 20.36
CA VAL A 156 6.15 0.07 20.50
C VAL A 156 5.20 -0.75 21.38
N ALA A 157 4.71 -1.87 20.86
CA ALA A 157 3.79 -2.75 21.55
C ALA A 157 4.42 -4.13 21.79
N PHE A 158 4.20 -4.67 23.00
CA PHE A 158 4.65 -6.00 23.43
C PHE A 158 3.43 -6.89 23.64
N ILE A 159 3.08 -7.65 22.60
CA ILE A 159 1.88 -8.46 22.53
C ILE A 159 2.22 -9.90 22.92
N PRO A 160 1.53 -10.53 23.88
CA PRO A 160 1.71 -11.95 24.18
C PRO A 160 1.41 -12.82 22.95
N GLY A 161 2.20 -13.88 22.73
CA GLY A 161 2.11 -14.67 21.48
C GLY A 161 0.77 -15.34 21.20
N LEU A 162 0.06 -15.73 22.26
CA LEU A 162 -1.31 -16.23 22.17
C LEU A 162 -2.30 -15.18 22.67
N PRO A 163 -3.41 -14.94 21.95
CA PRO A 163 -4.41 -13.93 22.27
C PRO A 163 -5.35 -14.38 23.40
N ASN A 164 -4.81 -14.87 24.51
CA ASN A 164 -5.56 -15.44 25.62
C ASN A 164 -6.05 -14.36 26.62
N GLY A 165 -6.32 -13.14 26.14
CA GLY A 165 -6.82 -12.04 26.98
C GLY A 165 -5.77 -11.28 27.81
N ASN A 166 -4.48 -11.56 27.63
CA ASN A 166 -3.43 -10.78 28.29
C ASN A 166 -3.33 -9.37 27.68
N ALA A 167 -3.18 -8.36 28.55
CA ALA A 167 -3.10 -6.96 28.14
C ALA A 167 -1.87 -6.71 27.24
N VAL A 168 -2.09 -5.99 26.14
CA VAL A 168 -1.02 -5.49 25.28
C VAL A 168 -0.34 -4.32 25.99
N HIS A 169 0.94 -4.48 26.30
CA HIS A 169 1.74 -3.37 26.84
C HIS A 169 2.20 -2.49 25.67
N THR A 170 1.78 -1.23 25.63
CA THR A 170 2.13 -0.29 24.56
C THR A 170 2.80 0.94 25.15
N LEU A 171 3.92 1.33 24.55
CA LEU A 171 4.68 2.53 24.90
C LEU A 171 4.67 3.49 23.71
N THR A 172 4.49 4.78 23.99
CA THR A 172 4.56 5.84 22.97
C THR A 172 5.88 6.58 23.11
N LEU A 173 6.68 6.55 22.05
CA LEU A 173 8.00 7.19 22.01
C LEU A 173 7.92 8.58 21.37
N PRO A 174 8.86 9.50 21.69
CA PRO A 174 8.88 10.85 21.11
C PRO A 174 9.25 10.86 19.61
N TYR A 175 9.61 9.72 19.02
CA TYR A 175 9.94 9.54 17.62
C TYR A 175 9.27 8.27 17.06
N SER A 176 9.34 8.07 15.75
CA SER A 176 8.77 6.90 15.08
C SER A 176 9.81 5.78 14.94
N PRO A 177 9.77 4.73 15.78
CA PRO A 177 10.72 3.63 15.68
C PRO A 177 10.56 2.86 14.35
N SER A 178 11.69 2.56 13.71
CA SER A 178 11.73 1.75 12.49
C SER A 178 11.62 0.25 12.79
N SER A 179 12.25 -0.17 13.88
CA SER A 179 12.28 -1.55 14.39
C SER A 179 12.54 -1.51 15.89
N ALA A 180 12.10 -2.54 16.61
CA ALA A 180 12.34 -2.70 18.04
C ALA A 180 12.54 -4.17 18.41
N SER A 181 13.44 -4.44 19.35
CA SER A 181 13.72 -5.79 19.87
C SER A 181 13.85 -5.75 21.39
N ILE A 182 13.25 -6.72 22.09
CA ILE A 182 13.25 -6.82 23.55
C ILE A 182 14.41 -7.69 24.04
N HIS A 183 15.01 -7.32 25.17
CA HIS A 183 16.04 -8.16 25.78
C HIS A 183 15.46 -9.55 26.14
N PRO A 184 15.98 -10.66 25.61
CA PRO A 184 15.33 -11.96 25.66
C PRO A 184 15.25 -12.56 27.07
N ILE A 185 16.27 -12.32 27.90
CA ILE A 185 16.37 -12.91 29.25
C ILE A 185 15.78 -11.98 30.33
N LEU A 186 16.34 -10.77 30.47
CA LEU A 186 15.98 -9.84 31.54
C LEU A 186 14.62 -9.15 31.34
N LYS A 187 14.17 -8.96 30.09
CA LYS A 187 12.88 -8.32 29.73
C LYS A 187 12.70 -6.90 30.31
N ASP A 188 13.78 -6.28 30.76
CA ASP A 188 13.79 -5.00 31.48
C ASP A 188 14.01 -3.81 30.56
N ARG A 189 14.46 -4.09 29.33
CA ARG A 189 14.82 -3.10 28.31
C ARG A 189 14.54 -3.60 26.90
N PHE A 190 14.47 -2.65 25.98
CA PHE A 190 14.37 -2.92 24.56
C PHE A 190 15.23 -1.92 23.76
N VAL A 191 15.67 -2.34 22.59
CA VAL A 191 16.42 -1.51 21.65
C VAL A 191 15.52 -1.07 20.51
N THR A 192 15.77 0.12 19.98
CA THR A 192 15.03 0.65 18.84
C THR A 192 15.97 1.31 17.83
N GLY A 193 15.61 1.17 16.55
CA GLY A 193 16.12 2.03 15.48
C GLY A 193 15.15 3.16 15.20
N ASN A 194 15.61 4.18 14.48
CA ASN A 194 14.76 5.27 13.99
C ASN A 194 14.94 5.44 12.48
N SER A 195 13.82 5.62 11.78
CA SER A 195 13.81 5.94 10.36
C SER A 195 14.23 7.38 10.04
N GLY A 196 14.15 8.29 11.02
CA GLY A 196 14.44 9.71 10.86
C GLY A 196 15.83 10.15 11.28
N ASP A 197 16.60 9.28 11.95
CA ASP A 197 17.96 9.61 12.42
C ASP A 197 18.88 8.38 12.46
N GLU A 198 20.16 8.65 12.73
CA GLU A 198 21.24 7.66 12.65
C GLU A 198 21.51 6.96 13.99
N TRP A 199 20.61 7.09 14.96
CA TRP A 199 20.88 6.69 16.34
C TRP A 199 20.16 5.39 16.69
N VAL A 200 20.82 4.56 17.49
CA VAL A 200 20.21 3.41 18.16
C VAL A 200 19.92 3.82 19.58
N ARG A 201 18.76 3.45 20.10
CA ARG A 201 18.36 3.84 21.45
C ARG A 201 17.94 2.64 22.28
N VAL A 202 18.37 2.63 23.53
CA VAL A 202 17.99 1.63 24.54
C VAL A 202 17.00 2.26 25.49
N HIS A 203 15.86 1.61 25.69
CA HIS A 203 14.81 2.06 26.60
C HIS A 203 14.59 1.05 27.70
N GLY A 204 14.17 1.51 28.88
CA GLY A 204 13.52 0.66 29.87
C GLY A 204 12.13 0.22 29.41
N ILE A 205 11.59 -0.85 29.98
CA ILE A 205 10.22 -1.32 29.67
C ILE A 205 9.11 -0.36 30.12
N ASP A 206 9.47 0.66 30.91
CA ASP A 206 8.68 1.84 31.28
C ASP A 206 8.64 2.91 30.17
N GLY A 207 9.50 2.79 29.15
CA GLY A 207 9.63 3.75 28.05
C GLY A 207 10.70 4.82 28.28
N GLU A 208 11.41 4.80 29.41
CA GLU A 208 12.49 5.77 29.66
C GLU A 208 13.69 5.49 28.76
N GLU A 209 14.19 6.51 28.05
CA GLU A 209 15.41 6.43 27.26
C GLU A 209 16.63 6.34 28.20
N ARG A 210 17.32 5.20 28.16
CA ARG A 210 18.50 4.94 29.02
C ARG A 210 19.81 5.27 28.32
N GLU A 211 19.90 4.93 27.04
CA GLU A 211 21.13 5.11 26.26
C GLU A 211 20.83 5.50 24.81
N VAL A 212 21.70 6.34 24.25
CA VAL A 212 21.68 6.75 22.84
C VAL A 212 23.05 6.47 22.23
N LEU A 213 23.08 5.54 21.27
CA LEU A 213 24.29 5.12 20.60
C LEU A 213 24.39 5.79 19.24
N LYS A 214 25.49 6.53 19.05
CA LYS A 214 25.81 7.24 17.82
C LYS A 214 26.85 6.46 17.03
N GLY A 215 26.73 6.46 15.70
CA GLY A 215 27.76 5.91 14.83
C GLY A 215 27.31 5.47 13.45
N HIS A 216 26.02 5.23 13.21
CA HIS A 216 25.55 5.06 11.84
C HIS A 216 25.64 6.39 11.07
N HIS A 217 25.70 6.32 9.75
CA HIS A 217 25.78 7.47 8.83
C HIS A 217 24.48 7.66 8.03
N GLY A 218 23.40 7.08 8.53
CA GLY A 218 22.09 7.10 7.93
C GLY A 218 21.06 6.42 8.83
N PRO A 219 19.78 6.44 8.42
CA PRO A 219 18.69 5.85 9.18
C PRO A 219 18.97 4.42 9.62
N VAL A 220 18.64 4.11 10.87
CA VAL A 220 18.73 2.75 11.40
C VAL A 220 17.44 2.03 11.07
N HIS A 221 17.50 1.02 10.23
CA HIS A 221 16.30 0.34 9.70
C HIS A 221 15.90 -0.88 10.52
N CYS A 222 16.85 -1.59 11.09
CA CYS A 222 16.61 -2.78 11.89
C CYS A 222 17.51 -2.82 13.12
N VAL A 223 17.00 -3.42 14.18
CA VAL A 223 17.73 -3.70 15.42
C VAL A 223 17.25 -5.05 15.96
N GLU A 224 18.16 -5.82 16.57
CA GLU A 224 17.83 -7.14 17.12
C GLU A 224 18.78 -7.48 18.27
N PHE A 225 18.24 -7.99 19.38
CA PHE A 225 19.07 -8.57 20.44
C PHE A 225 19.60 -9.95 20.04
N SER A 226 20.83 -10.25 20.45
CA SER A 226 21.31 -11.63 20.40
C SER A 226 20.47 -12.52 21.31
N PRO A 227 20.30 -13.82 21.01
CA PRO A 227 19.47 -14.73 21.82
C PRO A 227 19.92 -14.84 23.28
N ASP A 228 21.21 -14.64 23.55
CA ASP A 228 21.80 -14.60 24.89
C ASP A 228 21.64 -13.25 25.61
N GLY A 229 21.19 -12.20 24.90
CA GLY A 229 21.04 -10.84 25.42
C GLY A 229 22.35 -10.09 25.66
N GLU A 230 23.51 -10.70 25.39
CA GLU A 230 24.83 -10.10 25.67
C GLU A 230 25.19 -8.97 24.70
N MET A 231 24.56 -8.97 23.51
CA MET A 231 24.75 -7.95 22.50
C MET A 231 23.46 -7.67 21.72
N TYR A 232 23.51 -6.64 20.89
CA TYR A 232 22.48 -6.39 19.89
C TYR A 232 23.11 -5.85 18.61
N ALA A 233 22.47 -6.16 17.49
CA ALA A 233 22.86 -5.69 16.17
C ALA A 233 21.99 -4.51 15.74
N SER A 234 22.54 -3.63 14.93
CA SER A 234 21.75 -2.61 14.23
C SER A 234 22.23 -2.40 12.80
N GLY A 235 21.27 -2.27 11.89
CA GLY A 235 21.50 -2.16 10.45
C GLY A 235 21.11 -0.80 9.89
N SER A 236 22.06 -0.17 9.21
CA SER A 236 21.88 0.97 8.29
C SER A 236 22.57 0.64 6.96
N GLY A 237 23.27 1.59 6.33
CA GLY A 237 24.22 1.29 5.25
C GLY A 237 25.38 0.37 5.67
N THR A 238 25.58 0.20 6.99
CA THR A 238 26.51 -0.76 7.61
C THR A 238 25.83 -1.50 8.75
N ILE A 239 26.35 -2.66 9.14
CA ILE A 239 25.91 -3.39 10.35
C ILE A 239 26.86 -3.04 11.50
N ARG A 240 26.30 -2.77 12.68
CA ARG A 240 27.05 -2.55 13.92
C ARG A 240 26.58 -3.52 15.01
N LEU A 241 27.51 -3.97 15.84
CA LEU A 241 27.26 -4.80 17.02
C LEU A 241 27.58 -3.99 18.27
N TRP A 242 26.72 -4.10 19.28
CA TRP A 242 26.79 -3.34 20.53
C TRP A 242 26.73 -4.31 21.69
N GLN A 243 27.63 -4.16 22.66
CA GLN A 243 27.57 -4.95 23.89
C GLN A 243 26.49 -4.40 24.81
N THR A 244 25.68 -5.29 25.40
CA THR A 244 24.65 -4.93 26.37
C THR A 244 25.26 -4.57 27.73
N THR A 245 26.38 -5.18 28.10
CA THR A 245 27.12 -4.87 29.34
C THR A 245 28.60 -4.69 29.01
N PRO A 246 29.06 -3.42 28.85
CA PRO A 246 30.46 -3.13 28.58
C PRO A 246 31.38 -3.73 29.65
N GLY A 247 32.42 -4.46 29.23
CA GLY A 247 33.43 -5.02 30.14
C GLY A 247 33.21 -6.48 30.56
N LYS A 248 32.10 -7.11 30.17
CA LYS A 248 31.96 -8.57 30.29
C LYS A 248 32.77 -9.26 29.19
N THR A 249 33.80 -10.01 29.56
CA THR A 249 34.62 -10.78 28.62
C THR A 249 33.77 -11.90 28.02
N ILE A 250 33.35 -11.75 26.78
CA ILE A 250 32.69 -12.82 26.03
C ILE A 250 33.76 -13.87 25.73
N ALA A 251 33.56 -15.10 26.21
CA ALA A 251 34.48 -16.19 25.94
C ALA A 251 34.61 -16.36 24.42
N HIS A 252 35.83 -16.13 23.89
CA HIS A 252 36.12 -16.27 22.47
C HIS A 252 35.74 -17.67 21.97
N LEU A 253 34.91 -17.73 20.92
CA LEU A 253 34.90 -18.86 19.99
C LEU A 253 36.35 -19.19 19.59
N PRO A 254 36.78 -20.46 19.57
CA PRO A 254 38.14 -20.80 19.19
C PRO A 254 38.38 -20.27 17.77
N ALA A 255 39.29 -19.31 17.66
CA ALA A 255 39.69 -18.77 16.37
C ALA A 255 40.17 -19.93 15.49
N MET A 256 39.48 -20.17 14.38
CA MET A 256 40.04 -20.96 13.27
C MET A 256 41.44 -20.43 12.99
N SER A 257 42.43 -21.31 13.15
CA SER A 257 43.84 -20.98 13.03
C SER A 257 44.09 -20.23 11.73
N LYS A 258 44.55 -18.97 11.82
CA LYS A 258 45.11 -18.27 10.66
C LYS A 258 46.29 -19.12 10.15
N HIS A 259 46.15 -19.71 8.98
CA HIS A 259 47.30 -20.24 8.27
C HIS A 259 48.28 -19.09 8.01
N ARG A 260 49.37 -19.12 8.76
CA ARG A 260 50.53 -18.27 8.59
C ARG A 260 51.18 -18.63 7.25
N ARG A 261 50.84 -17.90 6.19
CA ARG A 261 51.65 -17.92 4.97
C ARG A 261 52.93 -17.15 5.26
N THR A 262 54.04 -17.86 5.30
CA THR A 262 55.40 -17.33 5.37
C THR A 262 55.64 -16.41 4.17
N LEU A 263 56.00 -15.15 4.45
CA LEU A 263 56.48 -14.20 3.46
C LEU A 263 57.97 -14.46 3.21
N SER A 264 58.33 -14.84 1.99
CA SER A 264 59.68 -14.61 1.48
C SER A 264 59.78 -13.17 0.93
N ARG A 265 60.90 -12.54 1.26
CA ARG A 265 61.31 -11.17 0.96
C ARG A 265 61.31 -10.88 -0.55
N GLY A 266 60.72 -9.76 -0.96
CA GLY A 266 60.81 -9.21 -2.32
C GLY A 266 60.42 -7.73 -2.35
N SER A 267 61.19 -6.94 -3.10
CA SER A 267 61.38 -5.49 -3.06
C SER A 267 60.16 -4.58 -3.28
N ALA A 268 60.27 -3.37 -2.73
CA ALA A 268 59.34 -2.25 -2.82
C ALA A 268 59.15 -1.70 -4.25
N THR A 269 57.89 -1.46 -4.63
CA THR A 269 57.46 -0.36 -5.52
C THR A 269 56.06 0.10 -5.10
N SER A 270 55.91 1.40 -4.86
CA SER A 270 54.73 2.09 -4.36
C SER A 270 53.58 2.16 -5.38
N ASN A 271 52.39 1.71 -4.99
CA ASN A 271 51.10 2.07 -5.62
C ASN A 271 50.10 2.47 -4.52
N PRO A 272 49.18 3.42 -4.76
CA PRO A 272 48.21 3.85 -3.76
C PRO A 272 47.21 2.72 -3.45
N PRO A 273 46.62 2.67 -2.24
CA PRO A 273 45.76 1.55 -1.84
C PRO A 273 44.48 1.52 -2.68
N ARG A 274 44.26 0.40 -3.37
CA ARG A 274 42.96 0.08 -3.98
C ARG A 274 41.91 -0.14 -2.88
N SER A 275 40.70 0.29 -3.16
CA SER A 275 39.50 0.01 -2.36
C SER A 275 39.37 -1.50 -2.07
N PRO A 276 38.93 -1.90 -0.86
CA PRO A 276 38.72 -3.31 -0.56
C PRO A 276 37.67 -3.90 -1.51
N SER A 277 37.96 -5.08 -2.06
CA SER A 277 37.02 -5.87 -2.85
C SER A 277 35.82 -6.29 -2.00
N PRO A 278 34.61 -6.40 -2.60
CA PRO A 278 33.42 -6.86 -1.87
C PRO A 278 33.65 -8.27 -1.28
N PRO A 279 33.03 -8.58 -0.13
CA PRO A 279 33.21 -9.88 0.53
C PRO A 279 32.79 -11.01 -0.41
N THR A 280 33.66 -12.00 -0.56
CA THR A 280 33.41 -13.20 -1.37
C THR A 280 32.69 -14.23 -0.50
N LEU A 281 31.56 -14.76 -0.99
CA LEU A 281 30.84 -15.88 -0.38
C LEU A 281 31.72 -17.14 -0.38
N THR A 282 32.16 -17.58 0.80
CA THR A 282 32.79 -18.89 1.00
C THR A 282 31.73 -19.91 1.39
N TYR A 283 31.53 -20.92 0.54
CA TYR A 283 30.66 -22.06 0.82
C TYR A 283 31.37 -23.02 1.77
N HIS A 284 30.78 -23.24 2.95
CA HIS A 284 31.13 -24.36 3.83
C HIS A 284 30.07 -25.44 3.66
N HIS A 285 30.47 -26.64 3.25
CA HIS A 285 29.60 -27.81 3.29
C HIS A 285 29.35 -28.19 4.75
N PRO A 286 28.09 -28.32 5.21
CA PRO A 286 27.82 -28.78 6.56
C PRO A 286 28.19 -30.26 6.69
N PRO A 287 28.76 -30.71 7.82
CA PRO A 287 28.90 -32.13 8.08
C PRO A 287 27.51 -32.75 8.24
N LEU A 288 27.30 -33.89 7.58
CA LEU A 288 26.06 -34.66 7.62
C LEU A 288 25.80 -35.18 9.05
N LEU A 289 24.88 -34.54 9.76
CA LEU A 289 24.18 -35.11 10.92
C LEU A 289 22.67 -34.88 10.74
N PRO A 290 21.82 -35.92 10.92
CA PRO A 290 20.38 -35.77 10.82
C PRO A 290 19.84 -35.28 12.17
N ILE A 291 19.58 -33.97 12.29
CA ILE A 291 18.85 -33.43 13.44
C ILE A 291 17.75 -32.50 12.89
N HIS A 292 16.50 -32.92 13.05
CA HIS A 292 15.34 -32.05 12.93
C HIS A 292 15.38 -31.03 14.07
N THR A 293 15.48 -29.72 13.80
CA THR A 293 15.22 -28.68 14.80
C THR A 293 14.69 -27.40 14.19
N SER A 294 13.58 -26.92 14.75
CA SER A 294 12.81 -25.69 14.48
C SER A 294 13.60 -24.37 14.47
N ALA A 295 14.84 -24.34 14.97
CA ALA A 295 15.65 -23.13 15.12
C ALA A 295 15.96 -22.40 13.78
N LEU A 296 16.04 -23.13 12.66
CA LEU A 296 16.29 -22.53 11.34
C LEU A 296 15.05 -21.86 10.75
N VAL A 297 13.85 -22.23 11.21
CA VAL A 297 12.57 -21.62 10.83
C VAL A 297 12.26 -20.41 11.73
N GLU A 298 12.68 -20.43 13.00
CA GLU A 298 12.61 -19.27 13.89
C GLU A 298 13.49 -18.10 13.41
N SER A 299 14.68 -18.39 12.85
CA SER A 299 15.64 -17.38 12.39
C SER A 299 15.23 -16.63 11.11
N VAL A 300 14.26 -17.12 10.33
CA VAL A 300 13.83 -16.45 9.09
C VAL A 300 12.81 -15.35 9.35
N ALA A 301 12.15 -15.37 10.52
CA ALA A 301 11.13 -14.40 10.90
C ALA A 301 11.71 -13.00 11.21
N GLY A 302 12.95 -12.91 11.70
CA GLY A 302 13.65 -11.64 11.97
C GLY A 302 14.27 -10.98 10.73
N GLY A 303 14.43 -11.73 9.62
CA GLY A 303 15.14 -11.26 8.42
C GLY A 303 14.30 -10.45 7.43
N ALA A 304 12.98 -10.38 7.61
CA ALA A 304 12.05 -9.71 6.68
C ALA A 304 11.76 -8.26 7.09
N HIS A 305 12.72 -7.53 7.66
CA HIS A 305 12.52 -6.14 8.09
C HIS A 305 13.16 -5.20 7.07
N TYR A 306 12.43 -4.93 5.98
CA TYR A 306 12.69 -3.75 5.15
C TYR A 306 11.38 -3.09 4.71
N SER A 307 10.83 -2.25 5.59
CA SER A 307 9.81 -1.27 5.23
C SER A 307 10.48 0.09 5.08
N GLY A 308 10.66 0.52 3.83
CA GLY A 308 11.37 1.76 3.52
C GLY A 308 10.67 2.97 4.15
N ALA A 309 11.34 3.62 5.09
CA ALA A 309 10.96 4.90 5.70
C ALA A 309 10.40 5.90 4.66
N LYS A 310 9.36 6.65 5.05
CA LYS A 310 8.92 7.86 4.36
C LYS A 310 9.88 8.98 4.74
N PHE A 311 10.45 9.65 3.75
CA PHE A 311 11.29 10.83 3.94
C PHE A 311 10.38 12.06 3.99
N ASP A 312 10.40 12.81 5.10
CA ASP A 312 9.80 14.13 5.18
C ASP A 312 10.72 15.15 4.51
N ASN A 313 10.17 15.89 3.54
CA ASN A 313 10.88 16.90 2.77
C ASN A 313 11.02 18.21 3.57
N GLN A 314 11.99 18.29 4.49
CA GLN A 314 12.48 19.58 4.99
C GLN A 314 13.99 19.54 5.30
N SER A 315 14.83 19.67 4.26
CA SER A 315 16.09 20.46 4.30
C SER A 315 16.78 20.44 2.92
N PRO A 316 17.35 21.57 2.44
CA PRO A 316 17.87 21.67 1.09
C PRO A 316 19.36 21.32 1.02
N LEU A 317 19.71 20.16 0.46
CA LEU A 317 21.09 19.89 0.03
C LEU A 317 21.21 20.01 -1.49
N LYS A 318 21.89 21.09 -1.90
CA LYS A 318 22.31 21.37 -3.27
C LYS A 318 23.20 20.24 -3.80
N ARG A 319 22.80 19.63 -4.93
CA ARG A 319 23.76 19.20 -5.97
C ARG A 319 23.15 19.30 -7.38
N ARG A 320 23.97 19.84 -8.27
CA ARG A 320 23.69 20.36 -9.62
C ARG A 320 23.48 19.26 -10.69
N ARG A 321 22.54 19.58 -11.62
CA ARG A 321 22.46 19.26 -13.08
C ARG A 321 22.42 17.76 -13.47
N SER A 322 21.59 17.26 -14.38
CA SER A 322 20.75 17.85 -15.43
C SER A 322 19.75 16.80 -15.94
N SER A 323 18.45 17.12 -15.98
CA SER A 323 17.50 16.58 -16.95
C SER A 323 16.19 17.35 -16.82
N GLN A 324 15.59 17.68 -17.96
CA GLN A 324 14.45 18.57 -18.13
C GLN A 324 13.28 18.30 -17.19
N ASP A 325 12.71 19.41 -16.75
CA ASP A 325 11.59 19.58 -15.84
C ASP A 325 10.28 19.15 -16.53
N TYR A 326 9.66 18.09 -16.03
CA TYR A 326 8.23 17.78 -16.16
C TYR A 326 7.86 16.95 -14.93
N GLY A 327 7.50 17.63 -13.84
CA GLY A 327 7.13 16.96 -12.60
C GLY A 327 6.35 17.86 -11.64
N GLU A 328 5.06 18.07 -11.90
CA GLU A 328 4.15 18.64 -10.90
C GLU A 328 3.34 17.55 -10.18
N ASN A 329 3.68 17.34 -8.90
CA ASN A 329 2.80 17.08 -7.75
C ASN A 329 1.50 16.24 -7.92
N HIS A 330 1.62 14.92 -8.12
CA HIS A 330 0.47 13.98 -8.03
C HIS A 330 0.08 13.54 -6.60
N ARG A 331 0.45 14.27 -5.55
CA ARG A 331 0.16 13.87 -4.15
C ARG A 331 -0.98 14.64 -3.46
N GLN A 332 -1.50 15.72 -4.04
CA GLN A 332 -2.62 16.47 -3.45
C GLN A 332 -3.66 16.82 -4.51
N LEU A 333 -4.94 16.63 -4.17
CA LEU A 333 -6.05 17.07 -4.99
C LEU A 333 -6.00 18.61 -5.09
N LYS A 334 -6.04 19.15 -6.30
CA LYS A 334 -6.11 20.60 -6.54
C LYS A 334 -7.24 21.24 -5.72
N PRO A 335 -7.06 22.43 -5.10
CA PRO A 335 -8.11 23.13 -4.36
C PRO A 335 -9.41 23.30 -5.18
N GLU A 336 -9.28 23.53 -6.48
CA GLU A 336 -10.39 23.72 -7.41
C GLU A 336 -11.15 22.41 -7.63
N HIS A 337 -10.44 21.30 -7.84
CA HIS A 337 -11.04 19.96 -7.89
C HIS A 337 -11.71 19.57 -6.57
N ARG A 338 -11.19 20.04 -5.43
CA ARG A 338 -11.84 19.83 -4.13
C ARG A 338 -13.18 20.56 -4.05
N ARG A 339 -13.26 21.79 -4.56
CA ARG A 339 -14.52 22.56 -4.65
C ARG A 339 -15.53 21.84 -5.53
N VAL A 340 -15.14 21.44 -6.74
CA VAL A 340 -16.00 20.67 -7.67
C VAL A 340 -16.52 19.39 -7.01
N LEU A 341 -15.65 18.65 -6.32
CA LEU A 341 -16.03 17.41 -5.63
C LEU A 341 -17.04 17.66 -4.50
N ASN A 342 -16.88 18.73 -3.73
CA ASN A 342 -17.82 19.09 -2.66
C ASN A 342 -19.20 19.47 -3.21
N ASP A 343 -19.24 20.22 -4.32
CA ASP A 343 -20.49 20.59 -4.98
C ASP A 343 -21.22 19.38 -5.56
N LEU A 344 -20.47 18.48 -6.21
CA LEU A 344 -21.03 17.22 -6.70
C LEU A 344 -21.53 16.35 -5.54
N ARG A 345 -20.85 16.35 -4.39
CA ARG A 345 -21.31 15.65 -3.18
C ARG A 345 -22.69 16.13 -2.75
N GLU A 346 -22.92 17.45 -2.70
CA GLU A 346 -24.22 18.02 -2.35
C GLU A 346 -25.31 17.63 -3.35
N LEU A 347 -25.01 17.67 -4.65
CA LEU A 347 -25.94 17.21 -5.70
C LEU A 347 -26.31 15.73 -5.51
N TYR A 348 -25.32 14.88 -5.23
CA TYR A 348 -25.51 13.44 -5.04
C TYR A 348 -26.21 13.06 -3.72
N GLU A 349 -26.13 13.92 -2.70
CA GLU A 349 -26.94 13.85 -1.46
C GLU A 349 -28.36 14.46 -1.64
N CYS A 350 -28.77 14.74 -2.88
CA CYS A 350 -30.08 15.30 -3.24
C CYS A 350 -30.32 16.71 -2.67
N ARG A 351 -29.28 17.54 -2.59
CA ARG A 351 -29.34 18.95 -2.15
C ARG A 351 -28.97 19.93 -3.28
N PRO A 352 -29.72 19.98 -4.39
CA PRO A 352 -29.42 20.91 -5.49
C PRO A 352 -29.73 22.37 -5.11
N THR A 353 -28.79 23.27 -5.41
CA THR A 353 -28.95 24.73 -5.27
C THR A 353 -28.53 25.43 -6.57
N VAL A 354 -29.06 26.62 -6.82
CA VAL A 354 -28.74 27.42 -8.02
C VAL A 354 -27.25 27.80 -8.02
N ASP A 355 -26.74 28.19 -6.85
CA ASP A 355 -25.35 28.61 -6.65
C ASP A 355 -24.33 27.54 -7.07
N ILE A 356 -24.64 26.24 -6.87
CA ILE A 356 -23.78 25.13 -7.34
C ILE A 356 -23.69 25.15 -8.88
N PHE A 357 -24.80 25.35 -9.57
CA PHE A 357 -24.83 25.31 -11.03
C PHE A 357 -24.17 26.55 -11.64
N GLU A 358 -24.34 27.73 -11.03
CA GLU A 358 -23.68 28.96 -11.51
C GLU A 358 -22.16 28.92 -11.35
N ARG A 359 -21.67 28.39 -10.21
CA ARG A 359 -20.23 28.39 -9.89
C ARG A 359 -19.46 27.21 -10.49
N THR A 360 -20.08 26.03 -10.61
CA THR A 360 -19.38 24.78 -10.95
C THR A 360 -19.74 24.20 -12.30
N TRP A 361 -20.85 24.60 -12.93
CA TRP A 361 -21.24 24.09 -14.25
C TRP A 361 -21.12 25.16 -15.34
N SER A 362 -20.67 24.75 -16.52
CA SER A 362 -20.78 25.57 -17.72
C SER A 362 -22.23 25.57 -18.22
N PRO A 363 -22.78 26.70 -18.74
CA PRO A 363 -24.16 26.77 -19.24
C PRO A 363 -24.46 25.74 -20.34
N ASP A 364 -23.44 25.36 -21.12
CA ASP A 364 -23.53 24.40 -22.23
C ASP A 364 -23.06 22.99 -21.86
N ALA A 365 -22.89 22.71 -20.56
CA ALA A 365 -22.38 21.44 -20.09
C ALA A 365 -23.27 20.26 -20.48
N VAL A 366 -22.62 19.11 -20.69
CA VAL A 366 -23.28 17.84 -21.00
C VAL A 366 -23.27 16.95 -19.76
N PHE A 367 -24.44 16.48 -19.33
CA PHE A 367 -24.57 15.50 -18.24
C PHE A 367 -25.13 14.19 -18.78
N GLU A 368 -24.47 13.09 -18.43
CA GLU A 368 -24.80 11.75 -18.89
C GLU A 368 -24.91 10.77 -17.73
N ASP A 369 -26.00 10.03 -17.66
CA ASP A 369 -26.12 8.83 -16.82
C ASP A 369 -26.91 7.74 -17.58
N PRO A 370 -27.12 6.53 -17.03
CA PRO A 370 -27.81 5.47 -17.75
C PRO A 370 -29.25 5.79 -18.16
N ILE A 371 -29.86 6.82 -17.58
CA ILE A 371 -31.28 7.17 -17.79
C ILE A 371 -31.47 8.50 -18.54
N SER A 372 -30.46 9.36 -18.62
CA SER A 372 -30.55 10.72 -19.15
C SER A 372 -29.29 11.13 -19.93
N LEU A 373 -29.52 11.95 -20.96
CA LEU A 373 -28.48 12.63 -21.72
C LEU A 373 -28.89 14.10 -21.83
N CYS A 374 -28.46 14.91 -20.86
CA CYS A 374 -28.80 16.32 -20.75
C CYS A 374 -27.76 17.18 -21.47
N ARG A 375 -28.23 18.19 -22.21
CA ARG A 375 -27.40 19.18 -22.89
C ARG A 375 -27.87 20.58 -22.50
N GLY A 376 -27.01 21.28 -21.76
CA GLY A 376 -27.24 22.65 -21.33
C GLY A 376 -28.07 22.81 -20.05
N TYR A 377 -28.02 24.03 -19.51
CA TYR A 377 -28.51 24.40 -18.17
C TYR A 377 -29.89 23.85 -17.82
N ASN A 378 -30.87 24.07 -18.71
CA ASN A 378 -32.26 23.70 -18.42
C ASN A 378 -32.44 22.18 -18.23
N GLU A 379 -31.69 21.36 -18.96
CA GLU A 379 -31.85 19.90 -18.92
C GLU A 379 -31.13 19.27 -17.71
N TYR A 380 -29.87 19.64 -17.45
CA TYR A 380 -29.12 19.04 -16.34
C TYR A 380 -29.62 19.52 -14.97
N THR A 381 -30.00 20.80 -14.84
CA THR A 381 -30.55 21.29 -13.56
C THR A 381 -31.88 20.62 -13.24
N ALA A 382 -32.79 20.51 -14.23
CA ALA A 382 -34.07 19.84 -14.04
C ALA A 382 -33.89 18.38 -13.62
N HIS A 383 -32.90 17.68 -14.18
CA HIS A 383 -32.54 16.32 -13.76
C HIS A 383 -32.16 16.25 -12.27
N TRP A 384 -31.26 17.13 -11.81
CA TRP A 384 -30.83 17.14 -10.40
C TRP A 384 -31.95 17.52 -9.43
N PHE A 385 -32.81 18.49 -9.79
CA PHE A 385 -34.02 18.82 -9.02
C PHE A 385 -35.08 17.71 -9.08
N ALA A 386 -35.09 16.86 -10.11
CA ALA A 386 -35.91 15.64 -10.15
C ALA A 386 -35.49 14.64 -9.09
N MET A 387 -34.18 14.40 -8.99
CA MET A 387 -33.63 13.44 -8.06
C MET A 387 -34.05 13.75 -6.61
N SER A 388 -34.03 15.03 -6.20
CA SER A 388 -34.46 15.44 -4.86
C SER A 388 -35.98 15.34 -4.61
N LYS A 389 -36.80 15.26 -5.66
CA LYS A 389 -38.24 14.99 -5.54
C LYS A 389 -38.56 13.50 -5.46
N ILE A 390 -37.80 12.67 -6.19
CA ILE A 390 -38.00 11.21 -6.29
C ILE A 390 -37.53 10.49 -5.02
N TYR A 391 -36.39 10.91 -4.47
CA TYR A 391 -35.78 10.28 -3.30
C TYR A 391 -36.06 11.09 -2.03
N SER A 392 -36.46 10.42 -0.96
CA SER A 392 -36.67 11.05 0.35
C SER A 392 -35.35 11.27 1.11
N GLU A 393 -34.36 10.41 0.86
CA GLU A 393 -33.03 10.47 1.46
C GLU A 393 -32.01 9.88 0.48
N SER A 394 -30.84 10.52 0.38
CA SER A 394 -29.66 9.99 -0.32
C SER A 394 -28.46 10.08 0.61
N LYS A 395 -27.82 8.94 0.89
CA LYS A 395 -26.63 8.87 1.75
C LYS A 395 -25.44 8.37 0.95
N ILE A 396 -24.34 9.11 0.98
CA ILE A 396 -23.07 8.67 0.42
C ILE A 396 -22.44 7.67 1.41
N LEU A 397 -22.19 6.44 0.94
CA LEU A 397 -21.54 5.39 1.72
C LEU A 397 -20.02 5.44 1.59
N SER A 398 -19.54 5.78 0.40
CA SER A 398 -18.11 5.86 0.07
C SER A 398 -17.92 6.81 -1.11
N MET A 399 -16.89 7.66 -1.04
CA MET A 399 -16.45 8.49 -2.16
C MET A 399 -14.92 8.49 -2.20
N ARG A 400 -14.33 8.10 -3.33
CA ARG A 400 -12.87 8.02 -3.50
C ARG A 400 -12.47 8.67 -4.82
N VAL A 401 -11.58 9.66 -4.77
CA VAL A 401 -10.98 10.20 -5.99
C VAL A 401 -10.04 9.16 -6.60
N MET A 402 -10.28 8.80 -7.86
CA MET A 402 -9.51 7.83 -8.64
C MET A 402 -8.41 8.52 -9.45
N SER A 403 -8.70 9.70 -9.99
CA SER A 403 -7.75 10.50 -10.78
C SER A 403 -8.10 11.98 -10.76
N SER A 404 -7.09 12.83 -10.87
CA SER A 404 -7.17 14.29 -10.94
C SER A 404 -6.01 14.78 -11.80
N THR A 405 -6.27 15.11 -13.05
CA THR A 405 -5.26 15.49 -14.06
C THR A 405 -5.42 16.95 -14.46
N HIS A 406 -4.32 17.61 -14.85
CA HIS A 406 -4.35 18.99 -15.35
C HIS A 406 -4.56 19.07 -16.86
N SER A 407 -4.05 18.08 -17.61
CA SER A 407 -4.19 18.01 -19.06
C SER A 407 -4.40 16.54 -19.48
N PRO A 408 -5.63 16.14 -19.86
CA PRO A 408 -6.87 16.93 -19.84
C PRO A 408 -7.27 17.34 -18.41
N ASN A 409 -7.94 18.50 -18.24
CA ASN A 409 -8.44 18.94 -16.93
C ASN A 409 -9.63 18.05 -16.54
N ARG A 410 -9.34 16.96 -15.82
CA ARG A 410 -10.28 15.86 -15.60
C ARG A 410 -10.20 15.34 -14.18
N LEU A 411 -11.37 15.15 -13.57
CA LEU A 411 -11.56 14.55 -12.26
C LEU A 411 -12.36 13.27 -12.41
N VAL A 412 -11.82 12.15 -11.90
CA VAL A 412 -12.51 10.86 -11.89
C VAL A 412 -12.61 10.37 -10.46
N PHE A 413 -13.81 9.98 -10.03
CA PHE A 413 -14.01 9.45 -8.68
C PHE A 413 -15.05 8.35 -8.65
N SER A 414 -14.87 7.39 -7.73
CA SER A 414 -15.87 6.37 -7.44
C SER A 414 -16.77 6.85 -6.30
N LEU A 415 -18.06 6.55 -6.42
CA LEU A 415 -19.10 6.99 -5.51
C LEU A 415 -20.11 5.87 -5.27
N SER A 416 -20.21 5.39 -4.03
CA SER A 416 -21.24 4.46 -3.58
C SER A 416 -22.31 5.20 -2.80
N ARG A 417 -23.57 5.06 -3.22
CA ARG A 417 -24.72 5.79 -2.67
C ARG A 417 -25.85 4.85 -2.30
N GLN A 418 -26.56 5.17 -1.24
CA GLN A 418 -27.83 4.55 -0.89
C GLN A 418 -28.98 5.55 -1.09
N TYR A 419 -29.89 5.21 -2.01
CA TYR A 419 -31.12 5.95 -2.27
C TYR A 419 -32.31 5.33 -1.55
N SER A 420 -33.10 6.16 -0.87
CA SER A 420 -34.40 5.80 -0.31
C SER A 420 -35.51 6.43 -1.17
N TYR A 421 -36.36 5.61 -1.79
CA TYR A 421 -37.47 6.14 -2.60
C TYR A 421 -38.53 6.78 -1.70
N ARG A 422 -39.10 7.92 -2.13
CA ARG A 422 -40.08 8.66 -1.32
C ARG A 422 -41.42 7.95 -1.19
N PHE A 423 -41.85 7.23 -2.24
CA PHE A 423 -43.17 6.57 -2.31
C PHE A 423 -43.13 5.05 -2.18
N LEU A 424 -41.95 4.44 -2.31
CA LEU A 424 -41.74 3.02 -2.07
C LEU A 424 -40.74 2.91 -0.92
N LYS A 425 -41.06 2.20 0.18
CA LYS A 425 -40.11 1.93 1.28
C LYS A 425 -38.97 0.97 0.86
N ARG A 426 -38.40 1.18 -0.32
CA ARG A 426 -37.28 0.43 -0.89
C ARG A 426 -36.03 1.28 -0.84
N LYS A 427 -34.92 0.65 -0.48
CA LYS A 427 -33.59 1.24 -0.55
C LYS A 427 -32.84 0.61 -1.71
N LYS A 428 -32.07 1.40 -2.46
CA LYS A 428 -31.24 0.92 -3.56
C LYS A 428 -29.83 1.48 -3.39
N ILE A 429 -28.84 0.60 -3.45
CA ILE A 429 -27.44 0.99 -3.47
C ILE A 429 -27.00 1.11 -4.93
N ILE A 430 -26.33 2.19 -5.27
CA ILE A 430 -25.78 2.47 -6.60
C ILE A 430 -24.31 2.84 -6.43
N ASP A 431 -23.44 1.96 -6.92
CA ASP A 431 -22.03 2.26 -7.13
C ASP A 431 -21.87 2.98 -8.45
N SER A 432 -20.96 3.95 -8.53
CA SER A 432 -20.78 4.75 -9.73
C SER A 432 -19.34 5.16 -9.93
N ILE A 433 -18.92 5.20 -11.19
CA ILE A 433 -17.70 5.89 -11.61
C ILE A 433 -18.14 7.18 -12.27
N ILE A 434 -17.68 8.31 -11.73
CA ILE A 434 -18.03 9.63 -12.22
C ILE A 434 -16.81 10.25 -12.85
N ILE A 435 -16.93 10.61 -14.12
CA ILE A 435 -15.89 11.24 -14.93
C ILE A 435 -16.35 12.67 -15.19
N VAL A 436 -15.53 13.63 -14.79
CA VAL A 436 -15.81 15.07 -14.89
C VAL A 436 -14.71 15.70 -15.73
N ASP A 437 -15.08 16.21 -16.90
CA ASP A 437 -14.22 17.06 -17.71
C ASP A 437 -14.50 18.52 -17.34
N LEU A 438 -13.43 19.27 -17.09
CA LEU A 438 -13.44 20.66 -16.69
C LEU A 438 -12.85 21.54 -17.80
N ASP A 439 -13.32 22.78 -17.91
CA ASP A 439 -12.67 23.82 -18.73
C ASP A 439 -11.49 24.47 -18.01
N ASP A 440 -10.89 25.48 -18.64
CA ASP A 440 -9.77 26.25 -18.08
C ASP A 440 -10.16 27.09 -16.85
N ASN A 441 -11.47 27.29 -16.58
CA ASN A 441 -11.99 27.98 -15.41
C ASN A 441 -12.47 27.00 -14.32
N ASP A 442 -12.13 25.71 -14.45
CA ASP A 442 -12.55 24.62 -13.58
C ASP A 442 -14.08 24.48 -13.46
N LYS A 443 -14.83 24.83 -14.51
CA LYS A 443 -16.25 24.54 -14.65
C LYS A 443 -16.46 23.23 -15.40
N ILE A 444 -17.46 22.46 -14.96
CA ILE A 444 -17.88 21.21 -15.59
C ILE A 444 -18.40 21.50 -16.99
N ILE A 445 -17.72 20.93 -17.99
CA ILE A 445 -18.18 20.91 -19.39
C ILE A 445 -18.80 19.57 -19.76
N LYS A 446 -18.36 18.49 -19.12
CA LYS A 446 -18.97 17.17 -19.29
C LYS A 446 -18.90 16.38 -17.99
N LEU A 447 -20.02 15.79 -17.60
CA LEU A 447 -20.07 14.83 -16.49
C LEU A 447 -20.73 13.54 -16.96
N VAL A 448 -20.02 12.43 -16.82
CA VAL A 448 -20.53 11.09 -17.13
C VAL A 448 -20.59 10.27 -15.84
N ASN A 449 -21.77 9.74 -15.55
CA ASN A 449 -22.05 8.90 -14.40
C ASN A 449 -22.31 7.46 -14.87
N GLN A 450 -21.36 6.57 -14.65
CA GLN A 450 -21.44 5.16 -15.01
C GLN A 450 -21.90 4.33 -13.80
N TRP A 451 -23.13 3.84 -13.80
CA TRP A 451 -23.63 3.00 -12.71
C TRP A 451 -23.02 1.60 -12.75
N SER A 452 -22.61 1.10 -11.60
CA SER A 452 -21.85 -0.14 -11.41
C SER A 452 -20.56 -0.21 -12.24
N GLY A 453 -20.01 0.95 -12.62
CA GLY A 453 -18.83 1.04 -13.49
C GLY A 453 -19.05 0.53 -14.92
N LYS A 454 -20.29 0.28 -15.33
CA LYS A 454 -20.63 -0.17 -16.68
C LYS A 454 -20.77 1.03 -17.62
N ASP A 455 -20.40 0.83 -18.88
CA ASP A 455 -20.66 1.81 -19.93
C ASP A 455 -22.15 2.14 -20.06
N LEU A 456 -22.43 3.34 -20.57
CA LEU A 456 -23.79 3.79 -20.81
C LEU A 456 -24.51 2.83 -21.78
N PRO A 457 -25.81 2.56 -21.58
CA PRO A 457 -26.56 1.65 -22.44
C PRO A 457 -26.42 2.01 -23.93
N ASN A 458 -25.96 1.04 -24.73
CA ASN A 458 -25.63 1.22 -26.16
C ASN A 458 -26.57 0.46 -27.11
N TRP A 459 -27.65 -0.15 -26.61
CA TRP A 459 -28.64 -0.84 -27.44
C TRP A 459 -29.42 0.12 -28.35
N ARG A 460 -29.90 -0.36 -29.50
CA ARG A 460 -30.61 0.44 -30.51
C ARG A 460 -31.88 1.07 -29.94
N GLY A 461 -31.81 2.36 -29.58
CA GLY A 461 -32.92 3.14 -29.00
C GLY A 461 -32.63 3.71 -27.62
N ALA A 462 -31.63 3.19 -26.91
CA ALA A 462 -31.23 3.68 -25.58
C ALA A 462 -30.84 5.17 -25.59
N HIS A 463 -30.06 5.57 -26.59
CA HIS A 463 -29.66 6.96 -26.77
C HIS A 463 -30.88 7.88 -26.98
N LEU A 464 -31.83 7.47 -27.83
CA LEU A 464 -33.04 8.25 -28.11
C LEU A 464 -33.90 8.41 -26.84
N LEU A 465 -34.06 7.34 -26.06
CA LEU A 465 -34.79 7.39 -24.79
C LEU A 465 -34.14 8.32 -23.76
N ARG A 466 -32.80 8.29 -23.65
CA ARG A 466 -32.05 9.18 -22.73
C ARG A 466 -32.20 10.65 -23.12
N VAL A 467 -32.21 10.97 -24.41
CA VAL A 467 -32.46 12.33 -24.92
C VAL A 467 -33.91 12.76 -24.68
N ILE A 468 -34.89 11.88 -24.93
CA ILE A 468 -36.30 12.19 -24.68
C ILE A 468 -36.52 12.46 -23.19
N ASN A 469 -35.96 11.62 -22.31
CA ASN A 469 -36.08 11.80 -20.86
C ASN A 469 -35.53 13.16 -20.43
N ALA A 470 -34.33 13.54 -20.90
CA ALA A 470 -33.72 14.84 -20.60
C ALA A 470 -34.58 16.04 -21.05
N ARG A 471 -35.31 15.91 -22.17
CA ARG A 471 -36.19 16.97 -22.68
C ARG A 471 -37.53 17.08 -21.96
N VAL A 472 -38.04 15.98 -21.41
CA VAL A 472 -39.34 15.94 -20.73
C VAL A 472 -39.24 16.42 -19.27
N VAL A 473 -38.14 16.10 -18.58
CA VAL A 473 -37.96 16.45 -17.16
C VAL A 473 -38.09 17.97 -16.88
N PRO A 474 -37.54 18.89 -17.70
CA PRO A 474 -37.72 20.34 -17.52
C PRO A 474 -39.19 20.80 -17.58
N CYS A 475 -40.06 20.13 -18.33
CA CYS A 475 -41.48 20.47 -18.38
C CYS A 475 -42.22 20.08 -17.09
N LEU A 476 -41.75 19.03 -16.40
CA LEU A 476 -42.37 18.51 -15.17
C LEU A 476 -41.82 19.19 -13.91
N ILE A 477 -40.63 19.78 -14.00
CA ILE A 477 -39.90 20.31 -12.85
C ILE A 477 -39.45 21.72 -13.17
N ARG A 478 -40.12 22.69 -12.52
CA ARG A 478 -39.74 24.09 -12.58
C ARG A 478 -38.35 24.28 -12.00
N THR A 479 -37.38 24.63 -12.83
CA THR A 479 -36.02 25.00 -12.43
C THR A 479 -35.97 26.49 -12.09
N PRO A 480 -35.24 26.90 -11.05
CA PRO A 480 -34.95 28.31 -10.84
C PRO A 480 -34.06 28.83 -11.97
N LYS A 481 -34.35 30.04 -12.45
CA LYS A 481 -33.50 30.72 -13.44
C LYS A 481 -32.22 31.21 -12.73
N PRO A 482 -31.07 31.17 -13.42
CA PRO A 482 -29.85 31.81 -12.92
C PRO A 482 -30.09 33.31 -12.79
N SER A 483 -29.38 33.93 -11.84
CA SER A 483 -29.50 35.35 -11.49
C SER A 483 -28.92 36.30 -12.53
#